data_AF-A0A915PB51-F1
#
_entry.id   AF-A0A915PB51-F1
#
_cell.length_a   1.000
_cell.length_b   1.000
_cell.length_c   1.000
_cell.angle_alpha   90.00
_cell.angle_beta   90.00
_cell.angle_gamma   90.00
#
_symmetry.space_group_name_H-M   'P 1'
#
loop_
_entity.id
_entity.type
_entity.pdbx_description
1 polymer ?
#
loop_
_entity_poly.entity_id
_entity_poly.type
_entity_poly.pdbx_seq_one_letter_code
_entity_poly.pdbx_strand_id
1 'polypeptide(L)'
;MVADLNDFVYKEVLGGDPTRKSLFILLEKGEEQAVLICNKEAFEEDANLIPKWLKSAKLHLLTENDKYGNYEMALDPELNCKFFL
;
A
#
# COMPACT_ATOMS: atom_id res chain seq x y z
N MET A 1 8.23 -2.83 19.02
CA MET A 1 9.05 -4.00 18.67
C MET A 1 9.02 -4.09 17.16
N VAL A 2 10.17 -3.90 16.50
CA VAL A 2 10.28 -3.95 15.03
C VAL A 2 10.76 -5.34 14.65
N ALA A 3 10.07 -5.99 13.72
CA ALA A 3 10.51 -7.29 13.20
C ALA A 3 11.68 -7.07 12.22
N ASP A 4 12.76 -7.83 12.38
CA ASP A 4 13.90 -7.82 11.46
C ASP A 4 13.70 -8.90 10.39
N LEU A 5 13.70 -8.49 9.12
CA LEU A 5 13.51 -9.37 7.96
C LEU A 5 14.80 -9.54 7.13
N ASN A 6 15.95 -8.98 7.55
CA ASN A 6 17.16 -8.91 6.73
C ASN A 6 17.69 -10.26 6.25
N ASP A 7 17.52 -11.31 7.06
CA ASP A 7 18.02 -12.66 6.75
C ASP A 7 16.97 -13.56 6.06
N PHE A 8 15.75 -13.08 5.88
CA PHE A 8 14.68 -13.83 5.22
C PHE A 8 14.72 -13.60 3.71
N VAL A 9 14.54 -14.68 2.94
CA VAL A 9 14.42 -14.62 1.48
C VAL A 9 12.99 -14.93 1.05
N TYR A 10 12.57 -14.30 -0.06
CA TYR A 10 11.29 -14.62 -0.70
C TYR A 10 11.28 -16.07 -1.18
N LYS A 11 10.20 -16.79 -0.87
CA LYS A 11 9.96 -18.16 -1.36
C LYS A 11 8.84 -18.21 -2.38
N GLU A 12 7.63 -17.85 -1.97
CA GLU A 12 6.44 -17.87 -2.84
C GLU A 12 5.33 -16.94 -2.36
N VAL A 13 4.36 -16.69 -3.24
CA VAL A 13 3.09 -16.04 -2.86
C VAL A 13 2.12 -17.12 -2.40
N LEU A 14 1.69 -17.04 -1.14
CA LEU A 14 0.68 -17.95 -0.58
C LEU A 14 -0.72 -17.60 -1.07
N GLY A 15 -0.97 -16.33 -1.37
CA GLY A 15 -2.22 -15.85 -1.92
C GLY A 15 -2.31 -14.33 -1.96
N GLY A 16 -3.37 -13.82 -2.57
CA GLY A 16 -3.69 -12.40 -2.57
C GLY A 16 -5.19 -12.17 -2.73
N ASP A 17 -5.68 -11.11 -2.11
CA ASP A 17 -7.06 -10.64 -2.27
C ASP A 17 -7.01 -9.21 -2.83
N PRO A 18 -7.20 -9.03 -4.15
CA PRO A 18 -7.22 -7.71 -4.78
C PRO A 18 -8.34 -6.81 -4.26
N THR A 19 -9.46 -7.39 -3.81
CA THR A 19 -10.61 -6.64 -3.28
C THR A 19 -10.24 -5.99 -1.96
N ARG A 20 -9.51 -6.73 -1.11
CA ARG A 20 -8.99 -6.23 0.18
C ARG A 20 -7.62 -5.55 0.06
N LYS A 21 -7.00 -5.59 -1.13
CA LYS A 21 -5.64 -5.07 -1.38
C LYS A 21 -4.63 -5.71 -0.42
N SER A 22 -4.73 -7.02 -0.26
CA SER A 22 -3.90 -7.84 0.63
C SER A 22 -3.06 -8.84 -0.16
N LEU A 23 -1.82 -9.06 0.29
CA LEU A 23 -0.89 -10.04 -0.26
C LEU A 23 -0.23 -10.84 0.88
N PHE A 24 -0.15 -12.16 0.72
CA PHE A 24 0.41 -13.09 1.69
C PHE A 24 1.64 -13.77 1.07
N ILE A 25 2.80 -13.62 1.68
CA ILE A 25 4.09 -14.06 1.14
C ILE A 25 4.74 -15.02 2.13
N LEU A 26 5.25 -16.15 1.63
CA LEU A 26 6.11 -17.05 2.38
C LEU A 26 7.56 -16.61 2.24
N LEU A 27 8.23 -16.48 3.36
CA LEU A 27 9.65 -16.21 3.49
C LEU A 27 10.35 -17.41 4.13
N GLU A 28 11.64 -17.60 3.84
CA GLU A 28 12.46 -18.63 4.47
C GLU A 28 13.83 -18.09 4.92
N LYS A 29 14.37 -18.71 5.98
CA LYS A 29 15.71 -18.46 6.51
C LYS A 29 16.32 -19.79 6.94
N GLY A 30 17.08 -20.42 6.06
CA GLY A 30 17.58 -21.79 6.29
C GLY A 30 16.41 -22.78 6.38
N GLU A 31 16.22 -23.39 7.56
CA GLU A 31 15.09 -24.31 7.84
C GLU A 31 13.87 -23.59 8.43
N GLU A 32 13.98 -22.30 8.74
CA GLU A 32 12.90 -21.49 9.31
C GLU A 32 12.00 -20.90 8.22
N GLN A 33 10.72 -20.71 8.55
CA GLN A 33 9.73 -20.09 7.66
C GLN A 33 8.98 -18.98 8.38
N ALA A 34 8.61 -17.94 7.64
CA ALA A 34 7.79 -16.83 8.13
C ALA A 34 6.75 -16.42 7.08
N VAL A 35 5.61 -15.91 7.54
CA VAL A 35 4.57 -15.37 6.66
C VAL A 35 4.53 -13.86 6.80
N LEU A 36 4.77 -13.16 5.69
CA LEU A 36 4.63 -11.72 5.59
C LEU A 36 3.24 -11.38 5.02
N ILE A 37 2.50 -10.55 5.74
CA ILE A 37 1.17 -10.07 5.33
C ILE A 37 1.27 -8.59 4.98
N CYS A 38 1.06 -8.26 3.71
CA CYS A 38 1.10 -6.91 3.19
C CYS A 38 -0.32 -6.42 2.88
N ASN A 39 -0.82 -5.47 3.68
CA ASN A 39 -2.13 -4.86 3.48
C ASN A 39 -1.96 -3.39 3.08
N LYS A 40 -2.76 -2.92 2.12
CA LYS A 40 -2.87 -1.48 1.88
C LYS A 40 -3.75 -0.85 2.95
N GLU A 41 -3.24 0.18 3.59
CA GLU A 41 -4.01 0.99 4.55
C GLU A 41 -5.19 1.70 3.86
N ALA A 42 -6.28 1.82 4.60
CA ALA A 42 -7.42 2.63 4.19
C ALA A 42 -7.06 4.12 4.26
N PHE A 43 -7.67 4.92 3.39
CA PHE A 43 -7.56 6.38 3.47
C PHE A 43 -8.21 6.88 4.77
N GLU A 44 -7.55 7.80 5.48
CA GLU A 44 -8.13 8.49 6.62
C GLU A 44 -9.24 9.45 6.21
N GLU A 45 -10.40 9.38 6.86
CA GLU A 45 -11.54 10.25 6.54
C GLU A 45 -11.49 11.63 7.23
N ASP A 46 -10.32 12.03 7.74
CA ASP A 46 -10.14 13.35 8.37
C ASP A 46 -10.25 14.45 7.31
N ALA A 47 -11.29 15.28 7.46
CA ALA A 47 -11.56 16.44 6.61
C ALA A 47 -10.38 17.44 6.54
N ASN A 48 -9.46 17.42 7.51
CA ASN A 48 -8.26 18.27 7.50
C ASN A 48 -7.12 17.70 6.64
N LEU A 49 -7.12 16.39 6.37
CA LEU A 49 -6.09 15.73 5.55
C LEU A 49 -6.45 15.74 4.07
N ILE A 50 -7.74 15.60 3.73
CA ILE A 50 -8.21 15.56 2.33
C ILE A 50 -7.71 16.77 1.50
N PRO A 51 -7.77 18.04 1.98
CA PRO A 51 -7.27 19.17 1.20
C PRO A 51 -5.75 19.12 0.98
N LYS A 52 -4.99 18.48 1.88
CA LYS A 52 -3.54 18.30 1.71
C LYS A 52 -3.27 17.29 0.60
N TRP A 53 -3.99 16.17 0.59
CA TRP A 53 -3.91 15.17 -0.47
C TRP A 53 -4.20 15.76 -1.84
N LEU A 54 -5.31 16.48 -1.97
CA LEU A 54 -5.72 17.08 -3.25
C LEU A 54 -4.71 18.10 -3.79
N LYS A 55 -3.98 18.79 -2.90
CA LYS A 55 -2.95 19.78 -3.28
C LYS A 55 -1.59 19.16 -3.57
N SER A 56 -1.24 18.05 -2.93
CA SER A 56 0.07 17.41 -3.10
C SER A 56 0.07 16.27 -4.12
N ALA A 57 -1.10 15.71 -4.42
CA ALA A 57 -1.26 14.60 -5.34
C ALA A 57 -0.73 14.95 -6.73
N LYS A 58 0.05 14.04 -7.30
CA LYS A 58 0.35 14.04 -8.74
C LYS A 58 -0.74 13.24 -9.43
N LEU A 59 -1.47 13.88 -10.34
CA LEU A 59 -2.56 13.29 -11.09
C LEU A 59 -2.13 13.08 -12.54
N HIS A 60 -2.31 11.86 -13.04
CA HIS A 60 -2.13 11.51 -14.44
C HIS A 60 -3.49 11.10 -15.02
N LEU A 61 -4.01 11.88 -15.98
CA LEU A 61 -5.28 11.60 -16.62
C LEU A 61 -5.20 10.34 -17.47
N LEU A 62 -6.13 9.41 -17.28
CA LEU A 62 -6.27 8.20 -18.10
C LEU A 62 -7.32 8.39 -19.20
N THR A 63 -8.52 8.85 -18.84
CA THR A 63 -9.63 9.05 -19.77
C THR A 63 -10.65 10.02 -19.21
N GLU A 64 -11.36 10.73 -20.08
CA GLU A 64 -12.41 11.68 -19.72
C GLU A 64 -13.64 11.51 -20.62
N ASN A 65 -14.82 11.81 -20.06
CA ASN A 65 -16.08 11.85 -20.78
C ASN A 65 -16.99 12.94 -20.18
N ASP A 66 -17.29 13.97 -20.97
CA ASP A 66 -18.07 15.14 -20.55
C ASP A 66 -17.52 15.76 -19.26
N LYS A 67 -18.19 15.56 -18.12
CA LYS A 67 -17.81 16.10 -16.81
C LYS A 67 -17.05 15.12 -15.90
N TYR A 68 -16.74 13.92 -16.38
CA TYR A 68 -16.07 12.87 -15.60
C TYR A 68 -14.67 12.57 -16.14
N GLY A 69 -13.70 12.43 -15.26
CA GLY A 69 -12.34 12.01 -15.59
C GLY A 69 -11.84 10.91 -14.65
N ASN A 70 -11.08 9.96 -15.19
CA ASN A 70 -10.39 8.93 -14.43
C ASN A 70 -8.90 9.26 -14.39
N TYR A 71 -8.30 9.21 -13.21
CA TYR A 71 -6.91 9.60 -12.98
C TYR A 71 -6.17 8.50 -12.21
N GLU A 72 -4.91 8.28 -12.57
CA GLU A 72 -3.95 7.70 -11.64
C GLU A 72 -3.48 8.78 -10.68
N MET A 73 -3.48 8.45 -9.40
CA MET A 73 -3.09 9.36 -8.33
C MET A 73 -1.89 8.80 -7.57
N ALA A 74 -0.81 9.58 -7.52
CA ALA A 74 0.32 9.33 -6.64
C ALA A 74 0.28 10.33 -5.47
N LEU A 75 0.23 9.79 -4.25
CA LEU A 75 0.27 10.55 -3.01
C LEU A 75 1.64 10.38 -2.33
N ASP A 76 1.99 11.38 -1.53
CA ASP A 76 3.12 11.26 -0.60
C ASP A 76 2.87 10.09 0.37
N PRO A 77 3.79 9.13 0.51
CA PRO A 77 3.66 8.03 1.47
C PRO A 77 3.38 8.49 2.90
N GLU A 78 3.93 9.64 3.33
CA GLU A 78 3.69 10.19 4.68
C GLU A 78 2.24 10.59 4.91
N LEU A 79 1.47 10.81 3.84
CA LEU A 79 0.07 11.23 3.90
C LEU A 79 -0.92 10.06 3.82
N ASN A 80 -0.46 8.84 3.52
CA ASN A 80 -1.31 7.66 3.35
C ASN A 80 -0.76 6.37 4.01
N CYS A 81 0.40 6.43 4.65
CA CYS A 81 0.96 5.32 5.42
C CYS A 81 1.25 5.79 6.84
N LYS A 82 0.54 5.23 7.83
CA LYS A 82 0.95 5.34 9.22
C LYS A 82 2.21 4.50 9.40
N PHE A 83 3.38 5.15 9.37
CA PHE A 83 4.61 4.49 9.74
C PHE A 83 4.56 4.19 11.24
N PHE A 84 4.46 2.90 11.59
CA PHE A 84 4.75 2.45 12.94
C PHE A 84 6.28 2.40 13.06
N LEU A 85 6.89 3.50 13.49
CA LEU A 85 8.28 3.52 13.98
C LEU A 85 8.37 2.84 15.35
#